data_AF-A0A356ZAK6-F1
#
_entry.id   AF-A0A356ZAK6-F1
#
_cell.length_a   1.000
_cell.length_b   1.000
_cell.length_c   1.000
_cell.angle_alpha   90.00
_cell.angle_beta   90.00
_cell.angle_gamma   90.00
#
_symmetry.space_group_name_H-M   'P 1'
#
loop_
_entity.id
_entity.type
_entity.pdbx_description
1 polymer ?
#
loop_
_entity_poly.entity_id
_entity_poly.type
_entity_poly.pdbx_seq_one_letter_code
_entity_poly.pdbx_strand_id
1 'polypeptide(L)' 'MFKWTDVKQFCEKDGWKLYKQTNRWYYRKIMPDGTLKRVKIYMEDAEISALMWKEILARQLQVSQADFDAIINRPPGK' A
#
# COMPACT_ATOMS: atom_id res chain seq x y z
N MET A 1 2.18 0.90 14.90
CA MET A 1 0.80 1.12 14.44
C MET A 1 0.91 1.70 13.04
N PHE A 2 0.17 1.18 12.06
CA PHE A 2 0.30 1.61 10.66
C PHE A 2 -0.78 2.63 10.29
N LYS A 3 -0.41 3.60 9.47
CA LYS A 3 -1.28 4.67 8.99
C LYS A 3 -1.54 4.52 7.49
N TRP A 4 -2.59 5.16 6.99
CA TRP A 4 -2.87 5.21 5.55
C TRP A 4 -1.72 5.85 4.74
N THR A 5 -0.98 6.78 5.34
CA THR A 5 0.21 7.40 4.74
C THR A 5 1.33 6.38 4.50
N ASP A 6 1.51 5.40 5.40
CA ASP A 6 2.48 4.31 5.21
C ASP A 6 2.10 3.48 3.99
N VAL A 7 0.82 3.12 3.84
CA VAL A 7 0.32 2.37 2.67
C VAL A 7 0.57 3.14 1.37
N LYS A 8 0.39 4.46 1.40
CA LYS A 8 0.65 5.32 0.24
C LYS A 8 2.13 5.28 -0.14
N GLN A 9 3.01 5.49 0.84
CA GLN A 9 4.45 5.49 0.63
C GLN A 9 4.92 4.12 0.11
N PHE A 10 4.38 3.02 0.64
CA PHE A 10 4.64 1.69 0.14
C PHE A 10 4.26 1.58 -1.34
N CYS A 11 3.03 1.96 -1.71
CA CYS A 11 2.57 1.91 -3.08
C CYS A 11 3.47 2.71 -4.03
N GLU A 12 3.92 3.90 -3.62
CA GLU A 12 4.82 4.74 -4.40
C GLU A 12 6.21 4.11 -4.58
N LYS A 13 6.76 3.49 -3.54
CA LYS A 13 8.09 2.83 -3.59
C LYS A 13 8.05 1.47 -4.30
N ASP A 14 6.97 0.70 -4.16
CA ASP A 14 6.79 -0.64 -4.72
C ASP A 14 6.33 -0.61 -6.21
N GLY A 15 6.12 0.59 -6.77
CA GLY A 15 5.77 0.77 -8.18
C GLY A 15 4.30 0.58 -8.51
N TRP A 16 3.41 0.75 -7.53
CA TRP A 16 1.97 0.83 -7.80
C TRP A 16 1.65 2.12 -8.55
N LYS A 17 0.73 2.04 -9.50
CA LYS A 17 0.31 3.20 -10.29
C LYS A 17 -0.94 3.82 -9.69
N LEU A 18 -0.87 5.10 -9.32
CA LEU A 18 -2.06 5.90 -9.03
C LEU A 18 -2.89 6.01 -10.31
N TYR A 19 -4.16 5.63 -10.24
CA TYR A 19 -5.06 5.68 -11.41
C TYR A 19 -6.30 6.55 -11.19
N LYS A 20 -6.59 6.91 -9.94
CA LYS A 20 -7.66 7.84 -9.59
C LYS A 20 -7.31 8.53 -8.28
N GLN A 21 -7.58 9.83 -8.21
CA GLN A 21 -7.47 10.63 -7.00
C GLN A 21 -8.71 11.52 -6.88
N THR A 22 -9.39 11.41 -5.74
CA THR A 22 -10.51 12.31 -5.37
C THR A 22 -10.26 12.80 -3.94
N ASN A 23 -11.09 12.39 -2.99
CA ASN A 23 -10.83 12.45 -1.54
C ASN A 23 -10.10 11.21 -1.00
N ARG A 24 -9.72 10.31 -1.89
CA ARG A 24 -9.01 9.05 -1.64
C ARG A 24 -8.01 8.82 -2.75
N TRP A 25 -6.91 8.13 -2.48
CA TRP A 25 -5.99 7.65 -3.50
C TRP A 25 -6.33 6.22 -3.89
N TYR A 26 -6.37 5.95 -5.19
CA TYR A 26 -6.62 4.63 -5.73
C TYR A 26 -5.40 4.18 -6.54
N TYR A 27 -4.72 3.16 -6.02
CA TYR A 27 -3.55 2.57 -6.64
C TYR A 27 -3.90 1.24 -7.28
N ARG A 28 -3.18 0.88 -8.35
CA ARG A 28 -3.27 -0.42 -9.00
C ARG A 28 -1.89 -0.98 -9.34
N LYS A 29 -1.75 -2.30 -9.30
CA LYS A 29 -0.55 -3.02 -9.74
C LYS A 29 -0.94 -4.31 -10.41
N ILE A 30 -0.25 -4.65 -11.49
CA ILE A 30 -0.34 -5.97 -12.11
C ILE A 30 0.70 -6.83 -11.39
N MET A 31 0.22 -7.89 -10.75
CA MET A 31 1.05 -8.83 -10.02
C MET A 31 1.80 -9.75 -11.01
N PRO A 32 2.87 -10.46 -10.58
CA PRO A 32 3.64 -11.33 -11.46
C PRO A 32 2.82 -12.46 -12.13
N ASP A 33 1.73 -12.88 -11.48
CA ASP A 33 0.77 -13.86 -12.00
C ASP A 33 -0.23 -13.27 -13.02
N GLY A 34 -0.12 -11.98 -13.35
CA GLY A 34 -1.02 -11.25 -14.22
C GLY A 34 -2.26 -10.68 -13.52
N THR A 35 -2.45 -10.95 -12.22
CA THR A 35 -3.61 -10.47 -11.47
C THR A 35 -3.57 -8.96 -11.29
N LEU A 36 -4.64 -8.25 -11.66
CA LEU A 36 -4.77 -6.83 -11.38
C LEU A 36 -5.26 -6.61 -9.93
N LYS A 37 -4.41 -6.00 -9.11
CA LYS A 37 -4.75 -5.58 -7.74
C LYS A 37 -5.03 -4.09 -7.65
N ARG A 38 -5.86 -3.74 -6.67
CA ARG A 38 -6.25 -2.36 -6.38
C ARG A 38 -6.22 -2.13 -4.88
N VAL A 39 -5.72 -0.98 -4.48
CA VAL A 39 -5.70 -0.50 -3.10
C VAL A 39 -6.43 0.84 -3.05
N LYS A 40 -7.24 1.03 -2.00
CA LYS A 40 -7.88 2.32 -1.70
C LYS A 40 -7.29 2.87 -0.42
N ILE A 41 -6.79 4.09 -0.47
CA ILE A 41 -6.13 4.77 0.65
C ILE A 41 -6.93 6.02 1.00
N TYR A 42 -7.27 6.16 2.28
CA TYR A 42 -7.93 7.36 2.80
C TYR A 42 -6.90 8.49 2.97
N MET A 43 -7.31 9.72 2.62
CA MET A 43 -6.43 10.88 2.74
C MET A 43 -6.27 11.38 4.16
N GLU A 44 -7.25 11.07 5.00
CA GLU A 44 -7.23 11.41 6.42
C GLU A 44 -6.17 10.57 7.14
N ASP A 45 -5.47 11.20 8.08
CA ASP A 45 -4.52 10.55 8.99
C ASP A 45 -5.30 9.75 10.05
N ALA A 46 -5.94 8.68 9.58
CA ALA A 46 -6.64 7.71 10.40
C ALA A 46 -5.74 6.51 10.64
N GLU A 47 -5.71 6.04 11.88
CA GLU A 47 -5.05 4.78 12.22
C GLU A 47 -5.78 3.60 11.57
N ILE A 48 -5.00 2.62 11.13
CA ILE A 48 -5.54 1.38 10.59
C ILE A 48 -5.64 0.38 11.75
N SER A 49 -6.84 -0.14 12.01
CA SER A 49 -7.03 -1.19 13.01
C SER A 49 -6.21 -2.44 12.65
N ALA A 50 -5.74 -3.18 13.64
CA ALA A 50 -4.89 -4.36 13.41
C ALA A 50 -5.55 -5.42 12.51
N LEU A 51 -6.87 -5.57 12.58
CA LEU A 51 -7.62 -6.47 11.71
C LEU A 51 -7.65 -5.97 10.27
N MET A 52 -7.95 -4.68 10.07
CA MET A 52 -7.93 -4.06 8.74
C MET A 52 -6.53 -4.12 8.11
N TRP A 53 -5.50 -3.93 8.93
CA TRP A 53 -4.11 -4.01 8.47
C TRP A 53 -3.77 -5.39 7.91
N LYS A 54 -4.16 -6.47 8.61
CA LYS A 54 -3.99 -7.84 8.12
C LYS A 54 -4.71 -8.07 6.79
N GLU A 55 -5.93 -7.55 6.64
CA GLU A 55 -6.69 -7.64 5.39
C GLU A 55 -6.04 -6.86 4.24
N ILE A 56 -5.48 -5.67 4.51
CA ILE A 56 -4.76 -4.88 3.53
C ILE A 56 -3.54 -5.66 3.01
N LEU A 57 -2.71 -6.19 3.92
CA LEU A 57 -1.53 -6.96 3.55
C LEU A 57 -1.90 -8.23 2.78
N ALA A 58 -2.86 -9.02 3.27
CA ALA A 58 -3.18 -10.33 2.70
C ALA A 58 -3.95 -10.24 1.37
N ARG A 59 -4.91 -9.30 1.25
CA ARG A 59 -5.85 -9.28 0.12
C ARG A 59 -5.56 -8.20 -0.90
N GLN A 60 -5.17 -7.00 -0.43
CA GLN A 60 -4.97 -5.85 -1.31
C GLN A 60 -3.54 -5.79 -1.84
N LEU A 61 -2.54 -5.79 -0.94
CA LEU A 61 -1.13 -5.68 -1.32
C LEU A 61 -0.48 -7.04 -1.67
N GLN A 62 -0.95 -8.13 -1.05
CA GLN A 62 -0.38 -9.48 -1.16
C GLN A 62 1.12 -9.53 -0.82
N VAL A 63 1.48 -8.94 0.32
CA VAL A 63 2.86 -8.94 0.82
C VAL A 63 2.90 -9.34 2.29
N SER A 64 4.04 -9.84 2.75
CA SER A 64 4.25 -10.06 4.17
C SER A 64 4.52 -8.73 4.89
N GLN A 65 4.39 -8.73 6.22
CA GLN A 65 4.78 -7.58 7.05
C GLN A 65 6.26 -7.21 6.81
N ALA A 66 7.14 -8.21 6.71
CA ALA A 66 8.57 -7.99 6.50
C ALA A 66 8.86 -7.34 5.13
N ASP A 67 8.18 -7.76 4.07
CA ASP A 67 8.32 -7.15 2.74
C ASP A 67 7.84 -5.70 2.74
N PHE A 68 6.71 -5.44 3.42
CA PHE A 68 6.18 -4.10 3.60
C PHE A 68 7.20 -3.19 4.30
N ASP A 69 7.72 -3.65 5.45
CA ASP A 69 8.68 -2.91 6.25
C ASP A 69 10.00 -2.69 5.49
N ALA A 70 10.47 -3.67 4.71
CA ALA A 70 11.66 -3.53 3.89
C ALA A 70 11.52 -2.43 2.84
N ILE A 71 10.34 -2.30 2.20
CA ILE A 71 10.07 -1.27 1.21
C ILE A 71 9.95 0.11 1.88
N ILE A 72 9.23 0.22 3.00
CA ILE A 72 9.09 1.49 3.73
C ILE A 72 10.43 1.99 4.25
N ASN A 73 11.25 1.12 4.83
CA ASN A 73 12.54 1.48 5.42
C ASN A 73 13.67 1.56 4.39
N ARG A 74 13.40 1.26 3.10
CA ARG A 74 14.40 1.41 2.04
C ARG A 74 14.85 2.87 1.96
N PRO A 75 16.17 3.16 2.11
CA PRO A 75 16.69 4.50 1.95
C PRO A 75 16.49 4.98 0.51
N PRO A 76 16.26 6.28 0.28
CA PRO A 76 16.25 6.82 -1.08
C PRO A 76 17.58 6.48 -1.75
N GLY A 77 17.52 5.99 -2.99
CA GLY A 77 18.71 5.72 -3.80
C GLY A 77 19.55 6.99 -3.88
N LYS A 78 20.85 6.85 -3.58
CA LYS A 78 21.87 7.90 -3.68
C LYS A 78 21.92 8.50 -5.09
#